data_AF-A0A2F0A1W8-F1
#
_entry.id   AF-A0A2F0A1W8-F1
#
_cell.length_a   1.000
_cell.length_b   1.000
_cell.length_c   1.000
_cell.angle_alpha   90.00
_cell.angle_beta   90.00
_cell.angle_gamma   90.00
#
_symmetry.space_group_name_H-M   'P 1'
#
loop_
_entity.id
_entity.type
_entity.pdbx_description
1 polymer ?
#
loop_
_entity_poly.entity_id
_entity_poly.type
_entity_poly.pdbx_seq_one_letter_code
_entity_poly.pdbx_strand_id
1 'polypeptide(L)' 'MIFYLKYFSAITIVTAIVLHAFNFHPWNVMVHLVGACTWTIVGFAWKEKSILLNFFPQVFILGAGLIWEFLM' A
#
# COMPACT_ATOMS: atom_id res chain seq x y z
N MET A 1 8.49 14.32 -11.00
CA MET A 1 7.79 14.06 -9.73
C MET A 1 7.30 12.61 -9.62
N ILE A 2 6.48 12.13 -10.56
CA ILE A 2 5.89 10.77 -10.53
C ILE A 2 6.96 9.66 -10.55
N PHE A 3 8.11 9.91 -11.19
CA PHE A 3 9.25 9.00 -11.16
C PHE A 3 9.73 8.70 -9.74
N TYR A 4 9.91 9.72 -8.90
CA TYR A 4 10.30 9.55 -7.50
C TYR A 4 9.20 8.86 -6.68
N LEU A 5 7.94 9.16 -7.00
CA LEU A 5 6.78 8.57 -6.34
C LEU A 5 6.74 7.04 -6.54
N LYS A 6 7.08 6.54 -7.73
CA LYS A 6 7.22 5.10 -8.00
C LYS A 6 8.20 4.41 -7.05
N TYR A 7 9.40 4.97 -6.90
CA TYR A 7 10.43 4.37 -6.03
C TYR A 7 10.05 4.48 -4.56
N PHE A 8 9.45 5.58 -4.15
CA PHE A 8 8.89 5.73 -2.81
C PHE A 8 7.83 4.67 -2.53
N SER A 9 6.87 4.45 -3.43
CA SER A 9 5.85 3.39 -3.29
C SER A 9 6.50 2.01 -3.18
N ALA A 10 7.48 1.71 -4.03
CA ALA A 10 8.17 0.42 -4.01
C ALA A 10 8.92 0.18 -2.68
N ILE A 11 9.68 1.16 -2.19
CA ILE A 11 10.39 1.06 -0.90
C ILE A 11 9.41 0.91 0.26
N THR A 12 8.29 1.62 0.21
CA THR A 12 7.27 1.56 1.25
C THR A 12 6.63 0.18 1.33
N ILE A 13 6.27 -0.42 0.18
CA ILE A 13 5.75 -1.78 0.11
C ILE A 13 6.79 -2.81 0.59
N VAL A 14 8.06 -2.68 0.19
CA VAL A 14 9.13 -3.59 0.67
C VAL A 14 9.28 -3.49 2.18
N THR A 15 9.26 -2.28 2.74
CA THR A 15 9.29 -2.07 4.20
C THR A 15 8.10 -2.73 4.88
N ALA A 16 6.91 -2.59 4.30
CA ALA A 16 5.70 -3.24 4.82
C ALA A 16 5.81 -4.77 4.82
N ILE A 17 6.38 -5.36 3.77
CA ILE A 17 6.61 -6.82 3.69
C ILE A 17 7.59 -7.28 4.77
N VAL A 18 8.64 -6.50 5.06
CA VAL A 18 9.57 -6.80 6.17
C VAL A 18 8.83 -6.76 7.51
N LEU A 19 8.04 -5.72 7.77
CA LEU A 19 7.22 -5.62 8.99
C LEU A 19 6.23 -6.78 9.11
N HIS A 20 5.66 -7.21 7.98
CA HIS A 20 4.76 -8.36 7.92
C HIS A 20 5.49 -9.67 8.25
N ALA A 21 6.69 -9.88 7.71
CA ALA A 21 7.51 -11.06 8.00
C ALA A 21 7.88 -11.18 9.50
N PHE A 22 8.02 -10.05 10.19
CA PHE A 22 8.27 -10.01 11.64
C PHE A 22 6.99 -9.95 12.49
N ASN A 23 5.80 -10.04 11.90
CA ASN A 23 4.51 -9.94 12.59
C ASN A 23 4.32 -8.64 13.40
N PHE A 24 4.92 -7.53 12.96
CA PHE A 24 4.70 -6.21 13.58
C PHE A 24 3.35 -5.61 13.16
N HIS A 25 2.30 -5.92 13.92
CA HIS A 25 0.94 -5.42 13.72
C HIS A 25 0.62 -4.28 14.71
N PRO A 26 -0.14 -3.22 14.33
CA PRO A 26 -0.76 -2.93 13.03
C PRO A 26 0.16 -2.21 12.03
N TRP A 27 1.40 -1.92 12.41
CA TRP A 27 2.31 -1.08 11.63
C TRP A 27 2.59 -1.64 10.23
N ASN A 28 2.64 -2.97 10.08
CA ASN A 28 2.76 -3.65 8.79
C ASN A 28 1.65 -3.23 7.80
N VAL A 29 0.39 -3.23 8.23
CA VAL A 29 -0.78 -2.87 7.41
C VAL A 29 -0.78 -1.37 7.13
N MET A 30 -0.49 -0.54 8.14
CA MET A 30 -0.45 0.92 7.97
C MET A 30 0.58 1.35 6.92
N VAL A 31 1.81 0.82 7.00
CA VAL A 31 2.87 1.12 6.03
C VAL A 31 2.51 0.56 4.64
N HIS A 32 1.92 -0.63 4.56
CA HIS A 32 1.46 -1.20 3.30
C HIS A 32 0.42 -0.28 2.63
N LEU A 33 -0.52 0.25 3.42
CA LEU A 33 -1.61 1.11 2.94
C LEU A 33 -1.08 2.42 2.36
N VAL A 34 -0.08 3.03 3.00
CA VAL A 34 0.64 4.19 2.42
C VAL A 34 1.27 3.83 1.08
N GLY A 35 1.96 2.69 1.00
CA GLY A 35 2.55 2.19 -0.25
C GLY A 35 1.50 1.96 -1.34
N ALA A 36 0.36 1.37 -1.00
CA ALA A 36 -0.73 1.06 -1.93
C ALA A 36 -1.44 2.32 -2.45
N CYS A 37 -1.70 3.31 -1.59
CA CYS A 37 -2.22 4.62 -2.00
C CYS A 37 -1.29 5.28 -3.00
N THR A 38 0.01 5.26 -2.71
CA THR A 38 1.02 5.92 -3.53
C THR A 38 1.23 5.19 -4.88
N TRP A 39 1.16 3.86 -4.89
CA TRP A 39 1.16 3.06 -6.13
C TRP A 39 -0.12 3.24 -6.97
N THR A 40 -1.27 3.42 -6.34
CA THR A 40 -2.53 3.73 -7.04
C THR A 40 -2.39 5.04 -7.82
N ILE A 41 -1.81 6.07 -7.22
CA ILE A 41 -1.56 7.36 -7.87
C ILE A 41 -0.60 7.18 -9.06
N VAL A 42 0.47 6.40 -8.89
CA VAL A 42 1.43 6.10 -9.98
C VAL A 42 0.76 5.32 -11.11
N GLY A 43 -0.04 4.30 -10.80
CA GLY A 43 -0.77 3.50 -11.78
C GLY A 43 -1.77 4.33 -12.58
N PHE A 44 -2.49 5.24 -11.91
CA PHE A 44 -3.38 6.19 -12.57
C PHE A 44 -2.62 7.13 -13.52
N ALA A 45 -1.51 7.71 -13.05
CA ALA A 45 -0.73 8.64 -13.84
C ALA A 45 -0.05 7.99 -15.06
N TRP A 46 0.36 6.73 -14.94
CA TRP A 46 0.95 5.97 -16.04
C TRP A 46 -0.08 5.28 -16.94
N LYS A 47 -1.38 5.37 -16.60
CA LYS A 47 -2.47 4.64 -17.27
C LYS A 47 -2.25 3.13 -17.28
N GLU A 48 -1.54 2.63 -16.26
CA GLU A 48 -1.21 1.21 -16.10
C GLU A 48 -2.31 0.50 -15.31
N LYS A 49 -3.20 -0.16 -16.05
CA LYS A 49 -4.36 -0.85 -15.47
C LYS A 49 -3.96 -2.00 -14.55
N SER A 50 -2.83 -2.66 -14.81
CA SER A 50 -2.30 -3.76 -14.00
C SER A 50 -1.90 -3.28 -12.59
N ILE A 51 -1.22 -2.13 -12.51
CA ILE A 51 -0.83 -1.51 -11.24
C ILE A 51 -2.08 -1.06 -10.47
N LEU A 52 -3.02 -0.40 -11.15
CA LEU A 52 -4.28 0.02 -10.55
C LEU A 52 -5.08 -1.17 -10.00
N LEU A 53 -5.22 -2.25 -10.79
CA LEU A 53 -5.94 -3.44 -10.37
C LEU A 53 -5.33 -4.09 -9.11
N ASN A 54 -4.01 -4.01 -8.96
CA ASN A 54 -3.32 -4.55 -7.80
C ASN A 54 -3.53 -3.67 -6.56
N PHE A 55 -3.15 -2.38 -6.64
CA PHE A 55 -3.04 -1.54 -5.46
C PHE A 55 -4.33 -0.79 -5.09
N PHE A 56 -5.21 -0.49 -6.05
CA PHE A 56 -6.44 0.24 -5.74
C PHE A 56 -7.39 -0.57 -4.85
N PRO A 57 -7.71 -1.84 -5.15
CA PRO A 57 -8.52 -2.67 -4.25
C PRO A 57 -7.84 -2.91 -2.90
N GLN A 58 -6.51 -3.05 -2.88
CA GLN A 58 -5.74 -3.25 -1.64
C GLN A 58 -5.91 -2.09 -0.65
N VAL A 59 -6.03 -0.85 -1.12
CA VAL A 59 -6.31 0.30 -0.23
C VAL A 59 -7.61 0.08 0.55
N PHE A 60 -8.66 -0.41 -0.10
CA PHE A 60 -9.94 -0.68 0.57
C PHE A 60 -9.90 -1.91 1.45
N ILE A 61 -9.29 -3.00 0.97
CA ILE A 61 -9.18 -4.27 1.72
C ILE A 61 -8.38 -4.05 3.00
N LEU A 62 -7.19 -3.44 2.89
CA LEU A 62 -6.32 -3.17 4.02
C LEU A 62 -6.92 -2.10 4.95
N GLY A 63 -7.55 -1.07 4.39
CA GLY A 63 -8.20 -0.02 5.17
C GLY A 63 -9.38 -0.52 5.98
N ALA A 64 -10.26 -1.32 5.37
CA ALA A 64 -11.37 -1.94 6.07
C ALA A 64 -10.89 -2.91 7.16
N GLY A 65 -9.86 -3.72 6.85
CA GLY A 65 -9.24 -4.63 7.83
C GLY A 65 -8.65 -3.89 9.04
N LEU A 66 -7.94 -2.78 8.79
CA LEU A 66 -7.37 -1.95 9.86
C LEU A 66 -8.46 -1.30 10.72
N ILE A 67 -9.51 -0.74 10.09
CA ILE A 67 -10.65 -0.15 10.81
C ILE A 67 -11.33 -1.20 11.70
N TRP A 68 -11.53 -2.40 11.18
CA TRP A 68 -12.10 -3.51 11.93
C TRP A 68 -11.29 -3.87 13.17
N GLU A 69 -9.96 -3.98 13.03
CA GLU A 69 -9.04 -4.26 14.14
C GLU A 69 -9.09 -3.20 15.25
N PHE A 70 -9.24 -1.92 14.90
CA PHE A 70 -9.33 -0.85 15.91
C PHE A 70 -10.69 -0.74 16.60
N LEU A 71 -11.75 -1.30 16.01
CA LEU A 71 -13.13 -1.21 16.52
C LEU A 71 -13.56 -2.41 17.37
N MET A 72 -12.87 -3.54 17.28
CA MET A 72 -13.19 -4.81 17.96
C MET A 72 -12.07 -5.27 18.86
#